data_AF-A0A2D7JL20-F1
#
_entry.id   AF-A0A2D7JL20-F1
#
_cell.length_a   1.000
_cell.length_b   1.000
_cell.length_c   1.000
_cell.angle_alpha   90.00
_cell.angle_beta   90.00
_cell.angle_gamma   90.00
#
_symmetry.space_group_name_H-M   'P 1'
#
loop_
_entity.id
_entity.type
_entity.pdbx_description
1 polymer ?
#
loop_
_entity_poly.entity_id
_entity_poly.type
_entity_poly.pdbx_seq_one_letter_code
_entity_poly.pdbx_strand_id
1 'polypeptide(L)'
;MQWRVTLFLVAVLMNVTAPLGAADLSGQNLVRLPAGQLQAGVQSTGLATVDGDTIVLSLGRQVRLVGIQAPKLPLGRPGFKAWPLADMARETLRKLTYGQSLTLYYGGR
;
A
#
# COMPACT_ATOMS: atom_id res chain seq x y z
N MET A 1 -10.16 28.87 -16.52
CA MET A 1 -10.69 27.98 -15.45
C MET A 1 -9.56 27.07 -14.98
N GLN A 2 -8.92 27.41 -13.86
CA GLN A 2 -7.84 26.62 -13.26
C GLN A 2 -8.41 25.75 -12.14
N TRP A 3 -8.31 24.43 -12.26
CA TRP A 3 -8.59 23.51 -11.16
C TRP A 3 -7.26 22.92 -10.69
N ARG A 4 -6.72 23.50 -9.62
CA ARG A 4 -5.60 22.91 -8.86
C ARG A 4 -6.22 22.17 -7.68
N VAL A 5 -6.30 20.85 -7.77
CA VAL A 5 -6.68 20.01 -6.64
C VAL A 5 -5.40 19.41 -6.08
N THR A 6 -4.84 20.07 -5.06
CA THR A 6 -3.73 19.52 -4.26
C THR A 6 -4.35 18.76 -3.09
N LEU A 7 -4.51 17.45 -3.21
CA LEU A 7 -4.89 16.60 -2.07
C LEU A 7 -3.65 16.37 -1.19
N PHE A 8 -3.62 17.01 -0.03
CA PHE A 8 -2.77 16.59 1.08
C PHE A 8 -3.50 15.48 1.84
N LEU A 9 -2.97 14.27 1.79
CA LEU A 9 -3.48 13.15 2.57
C LEU A 9 -3.01 13.32 4.02
N VAL A 10 -3.88 13.85 4.87
CA VAL A 10 -3.68 13.96 6.32
C VAL A 10 -3.97 12.59 6.95
N ALA A 11 -2.95 11.96 7.53
CA ALA A 11 -3.12 10.78 8.35
C ALA A 11 -3.86 11.15 9.65
N VAL A 12 -5.01 10.54 9.87
CA VAL A 12 -5.78 10.64 11.12
C VAL A 12 -5.02 9.89 12.21
N LEU A 13 -4.49 10.63 13.19
CA LEU A 13 -3.99 10.08 14.45
C LEU A 13 -5.18 9.77 15.36
N MET A 14 -5.50 8.49 15.52
CA MET A 14 -6.31 8.03 16.65
C MET A 14 -5.37 7.59 17.78
N ASN A 15 -5.31 8.39 18.85
CA ASN A 15 -4.67 7.99 20.11
C ASN A 15 -5.59 6.99 20.83
N VAL A 16 -5.23 5.71 20.77
CA VAL A 16 -5.78 4.69 21.66
C VAL A 16 -4.75 4.41 22.74
N THR A 17 -4.96 4.97 23.92
CA THR A 17 -4.19 4.64 25.11
C THR A 17 -4.72 3.32 25.67
N ALA A 18 -3.98 2.23 25.46
CA ALA A 18 -4.14 1.00 26.20
C ALA A 18 -2.77 0.58 26.76
N PRO A 19 -2.58 0.51 28.08
CA PRO A 19 -1.41 -0.15 28.63
C PRO A 19 -1.66 -1.66 28.68
N LEU A 20 -0.55 -2.40 28.78
CA LEU A 20 -0.39 -3.82 29.12
C LEU A 20 0.09 -4.72 27.97
N GLY A 21 1.36 -5.13 28.11
CA GLY A 21 2.01 -6.18 27.34
C GLY A 21 2.97 -5.61 26.31
N ALA A 22 4.22 -5.34 26.72
CA ALA A 22 5.33 -5.30 25.77
C ALA A 22 5.43 -6.70 25.15
N ALA A 23 4.72 -6.92 24.04
CA ALA A 23 5.04 -8.02 23.15
C ALA A 23 6.49 -7.78 22.73
N ASP A 24 7.37 -8.68 23.13
CA ASP A 24 8.77 -8.63 22.80
C ASP A 24 8.91 -8.83 21.29
N LEU A 25 8.96 -7.72 20.54
CA LEU A 25 9.11 -7.68 19.09
C LEU A 25 10.58 -7.85 18.67
N SER A 26 11.48 -8.20 19.60
CA SER A 26 12.93 -8.34 19.38
C SER A 26 13.33 -9.38 18.32
N GLY A 27 12.41 -10.26 17.91
CA GLY A 27 12.62 -11.25 16.84
C GLY A 27 12.14 -10.83 15.44
N GLN A 28 11.44 -9.71 15.29
CA GLN A 28 11.01 -9.22 13.98
C GLN A 28 12.09 -8.29 13.45
N ASN A 29 12.81 -8.68 12.40
CA ASN A 29 13.68 -7.80 11.65
C ASN A 29 12.79 -6.79 10.90
N LEU A 30 12.25 -5.83 11.63
CA LEU A 30 11.46 -4.73 11.10
C LEU A 30 12.43 -3.85 10.33
N VAL A 31 12.48 -4.04 9.01
CA VAL A 31 13.11 -3.09 8.10
C VAL A 31 12.33 -1.78 8.22
N ARG A 32 12.76 -0.94 9.17
CA ARG A 32 12.26 0.41 9.31
C ARG A 32 12.85 1.20 8.15
N LEU A 33 12.02 1.48 7.15
CA LEU A 33 12.39 2.47 6.14
C LEU A 33 12.73 3.76 6.89
N PRO A 34 13.96 4.27 6.79
CA PRO A 34 14.33 5.49 7.49
C PRO A 34 13.36 6.59 7.06
N ALA A 35 12.52 7.03 8.00
CA ALA A 35 11.56 8.09 7.80
C ALA A 35 12.35 9.37 7.44
N GLY A 36 12.48 9.64 6.14
CA GLY A 36 13.31 10.71 5.60
C GLY A 36 14.17 10.37 4.37
N GLN A 37 14.26 9.10 3.92
CA GLN A 37 15.16 8.71 2.81
C GLN A 37 14.46 8.11 1.59
N LEU A 38 13.14 8.30 1.47
CA LEU A 38 12.43 7.87 0.26
C LEU A 38 12.76 8.82 -0.90
N GLN A 39 13.39 8.29 -1.93
CA GLN A 39 13.70 9.02 -3.16
C GLN A 39 12.51 8.93 -4.10
N ALA A 40 12.04 10.09 -4.56
CA ALA A 40 11.02 10.15 -5.60
C ALA A 40 11.55 9.51 -6.88
N GLY A 41 10.75 8.63 -7.45
CA GLY A 41 11.04 7.94 -8.69
C GLY A 41 10.09 8.35 -9.80
N VAL A 42 9.82 7.39 -10.69
CA VAL A 42 9.00 7.60 -11.88
C VAL A 42 7.53 7.84 -11.50
N GLN A 43 6.88 8.76 -12.20
CA GLN A 43 5.43 8.91 -12.18
C GLN A 43 4.78 7.98 -13.19
N SER A 44 3.66 7.36 -12.82
CA SER A 44 2.92 6.45 -13.68
C SER A 44 1.44 6.42 -13.32
N THR A 45 0.57 6.11 -14.28
CA THR A 45 -0.87 5.99 -14.03
C THR A 45 -1.22 4.63 -13.44
N GLY A 46 -2.12 4.56 -12.45
CA GLY A 46 -2.65 3.29 -11.97
C GLY A 46 -3.62 2.65 -12.96
N LEU A 47 -3.37 1.40 -13.35
CA LEU A 47 -4.14 0.67 -14.37
C LEU A 47 -5.04 -0.41 -13.75
N ALA A 48 -4.52 -1.19 -12.80
CA ALA A 48 -5.29 -2.26 -12.17
C ALA A 48 -4.80 -2.53 -10.74
N THR A 49 -5.60 -3.26 -9.98
CA THR A 49 -5.26 -3.67 -8.61
C THR A 49 -5.37 -5.19 -8.50
N VAL A 50 -4.30 -5.83 -8.05
CA VAL A 50 -4.20 -7.30 -7.97
C VAL A 50 -4.77 -7.80 -6.65
N ASP A 51 -4.34 -7.21 -5.54
CA ASP A 51 -4.84 -7.43 -4.18
C ASP A 51 -4.70 -6.14 -3.36
N GLY A 52 -4.98 -6.17 -2.06
CA GLY A 52 -5.01 -4.96 -1.24
C GLY A 52 -3.66 -4.27 -0.97
N ASP A 53 -2.55 -4.75 -1.52
CA ASP A 53 -1.24 -4.09 -1.43
C ASP A 53 -0.45 -4.13 -2.75
N THR A 54 -1.08 -4.55 -3.86
CA THR A 54 -0.39 -4.72 -5.14
C THR A 54 -1.18 -4.08 -6.27
N ILE A 55 -0.55 -3.17 -7.02
CA ILE A 55 -1.12 -2.49 -8.18
C ILE A 55 -0.32 -2.77 -9.45
N VAL A 56 -0.98 -2.60 -10.59
CA VAL A 56 -0.38 -2.55 -11.92
C VAL A 56 -0.48 -1.12 -12.43
N LEU A 57 0.63 -0.60 -12.93
CA LEU A 57 0.74 0.73 -13.51
C LEU A 57 0.60 0.67 -15.04
N SER A 58 0.39 1.83 -15.66
CA SER A 58 0.51 2.01 -17.11
C SER A 58 1.83 1.42 -17.60
N LEU A 59 1.81 0.74 -18.76
CA LEU A 59 2.93 -0.05 -19.29
C LEU A 59 3.17 -1.40 -18.58
N GLY A 60 2.21 -1.87 -17.77
CA GLY A 60 2.19 -3.24 -17.25
C GLY A 60 3.10 -3.50 -16.05
N ARG A 61 3.76 -2.48 -15.49
CA ARG A 61 4.64 -2.62 -14.33
C ARG A 61 3.81 -2.91 -13.06
N GLN A 62 4.10 -4.00 -12.38
CA GLN A 62 3.48 -4.33 -11.09
C GLN A 62 4.30 -3.77 -9.93
N VAL A 63 3.63 -3.16 -8.95
CA VAL A 63 4.23 -2.57 -7.74
C VAL A 63 3.53 -3.08 -6.49
N ARG A 64 4.31 -3.51 -5.49
CA ARG A 64 3.84 -3.89 -4.16
C ARG A 64 4.13 -2.76 -3.17
N LEU A 65 3.13 -2.39 -2.38
CA LEU A 65 3.26 -1.44 -1.29
C LEU A 65 4.09 -2.06 -0.17
N VAL A 66 5.16 -1.36 0.21
CA VAL A 66 6.04 -1.78 1.32
C VAL A 66 5.51 -1.25 2.65
N GLY A 67 5.77 -1.98 3.74
CA GLY A 67 5.37 -1.57 5.10
C GLY A 67 3.96 -1.99 5.52
N ILE A 68 3.19 -2.64 4.64
CA ILE A 68 1.91 -3.26 4.96
C ILE A 68 1.81 -4.66 4.36
N GLN A 69 0.89 -5.46 4.88
CA GLN A 69 0.39 -6.67 4.21
C GLN A 69 -1.13 -6.61 4.16
N ALA A 70 -1.70 -6.84 2.98
CA ALA A 70 -3.14 -6.90 2.80
C ALA A 70 -3.67 -8.33 2.67
N PRO A 71 -4.94 -8.59 3.03
CA PRO A 71 -5.55 -9.89 2.84
C PRO A 71 -5.51 -10.38 1.38
N LYS A 72 -5.22 -11.67 1.20
CA LYS A 72 -4.87 -12.23 -0.11
C LYS A 72 -6.02 -12.95 -0.81
N LEU A 73 -6.09 -12.70 -2.11
CA LEU A 73 -6.96 -13.42 -3.03
C LEU A 73 -6.26 -14.71 -3.53
N PRO A 74 -7.02 -15.72 -3.99
CA PRO A 74 -6.48 -16.96 -4.56
C PRO A 74 -5.59 -16.72 -5.78
N LEU A 75 -5.98 -15.80 -6.66
CA LEU A 75 -5.24 -15.43 -7.88
C LEU A 75 -4.82 -16.66 -8.72
N GLY A 76 -5.75 -17.60 -8.91
CA GLY A 76 -5.52 -18.81 -9.69
C GLY A 76 -4.77 -19.93 -8.97
N ARG A 77 -4.37 -19.75 -7.70
CA ARG A 77 -3.71 -20.79 -6.90
C ARG A 77 -4.72 -21.86 -6.46
N PRO A 78 -4.59 -23.12 -6.91
CA PRO A 78 -5.49 -24.20 -6.49
C PRO A 78 -5.44 -24.42 -4.98
N GLY A 79 -6.61 -24.64 -4.36
CA GLY A 79 -6.72 -24.90 -2.93
C GLY A 79 -6.47 -23.68 -2.01
N PHE A 80 -6.09 -22.52 -2.55
CA PHE A 80 -5.92 -21.31 -1.75
C PHE A 80 -7.25 -20.60 -1.54
N LYS A 81 -7.71 -20.53 -0.29
CA LYS A 81 -8.93 -19.79 0.05
C LYS A 81 -8.62 -18.30 0.19
N ALA A 82 -9.53 -17.46 -0.30
CA ALA A 82 -9.45 -16.03 -0.07
C ALA A 82 -9.41 -15.75 1.45
N TRP A 83 -8.52 -14.85 1.86
CA TRP A 83 -8.51 -14.39 3.25
C TRP A 83 -9.74 -13.50 3.49
N PRO A 84 -10.22 -13.41 4.75
CA PRO A 84 -11.27 -12.46 5.09
C PRO A 84 -10.91 -11.04 4.62
N LEU A 85 -11.91 -10.33 4.08
CA LEU A 85 -11.80 -8.94 3.59
C LEU A 85 -10.90 -8.74 2.35
N ALA A 86 -10.39 -9.79 1.70
CA ALA A 86 -9.48 -9.66 0.54
C ALA A 86 -10.08 -8.86 -0.62
N ASP A 87 -11.36 -9.10 -0.95
CA ASP A 87 -12.05 -8.33 -2.00
C ASP A 87 -12.22 -6.85 -1.62
N MET A 88 -12.55 -6.56 -0.36
CA MET A 88 -12.71 -5.18 0.12
C MET A 88 -11.36 -4.45 0.15
N ALA A 89 -10.28 -5.13 0.53
CA ALA A 89 -8.93 -4.57 0.51
C ALA A 89 -8.51 -4.22 -0.93
N ARG A 90 -8.71 -5.14 -1.89
CA ARG A 90 -8.47 -4.88 -3.32
C ARG A 90 -9.28 -3.68 -3.80
N GLU A 91 -10.58 -3.66 -3.52
CA GLU A 91 -11.48 -2.60 -4.00
C GLU A 91 -11.14 -1.23 -3.41
N THR A 92 -10.73 -1.19 -2.14
CA THR A 92 -10.30 0.04 -1.49
C THR A 92 -9.05 0.60 -2.17
N LEU A 93 -8.04 -0.24 -2.41
CA LEU A 93 -6.83 0.19 -3.11
C LEU A 93 -7.13 0.60 -4.56
N ARG A 94 -8.02 -0.11 -5.26
CA ARG A 94 -8.44 0.23 -6.62
C ARG A 94 -9.08 1.61 -6.68
N LYS A 95 -9.99 1.94 -5.76
CA LYS A 95 -10.63 3.26 -5.69
C LYS A 95 -9.63 4.40 -5.51
N LEU A 96 -8.53 4.17 -4.80
CA LEU A 96 -7.48 5.16 -4.57
C LEU A 96 -6.52 5.33 -5.75
N THR A 97 -6.35 4.31 -6.59
CA THR A 97 -5.22 4.26 -7.54
C THR A 97 -5.64 4.24 -9.01
N TYR A 98 -6.83 3.71 -9.33
CA TYR A 98 -7.25 3.56 -10.72
C TYR A 98 -7.40 4.91 -11.43
N GLY A 99 -6.73 5.06 -12.57
CA GLY A 99 -6.72 6.27 -13.39
C GLY A 99 -5.96 7.45 -12.77
N GLN A 100 -5.36 7.29 -11.58
CA GLN A 100 -4.62 8.36 -10.91
C GLN A 100 -3.16 8.40 -11.38
N SER A 101 -2.57 9.60 -11.44
CA SER A 101 -1.11 9.76 -11.59
C SER A 101 -0.43 9.52 -10.24
N LEU A 102 0.44 8.53 -10.17
CA LEU A 102 1.09 8.09 -8.94
C LEU A 102 2.60 8.36 -9.03
N THR A 103 3.17 8.97 -7.99
CA THR A 103 4.62 9.07 -7.82
C THR A 103 5.12 7.91 -6.98
N LEU A 104 6.05 7.12 -7.52
CA LEU A 104 6.69 6.05 -6.76
C LEU A 104 7.79 6.60 -5.88
N TYR A 105 7.91 6.07 -4.67
CA TYR A 105 8.93 6.44 -3.69
C TYR A 105 9.71 5.19 -3.29
N TYR A 106 11.03 5.24 -3.40
CA TYR A 106 11.92 4.10 -3.16
C TYR A 106 12.86 4.37 -1.98
N GLY A 107 13.09 3.37 -1.13
CA GLY A 107 14.07 3.44 -0.04
C GLY A 107 15.14 2.35 -0.18
N GLY A 108 16.31 2.58 0.42
CA GLY A 108 17.47 1.67 0.36
C GLY A 108 18.20 1.69 -0.99
N ARG A 109 19.50 1.95 -0.97
CA ARG A 109 20.43 1.62 -2.07
C ARG A 109 21.28 0.46 -1.63
#